data_AF-A0A0C3BHQ6-F1
#
_entry.id   AF-A0A0C3BHQ6-F1
#
_cell.length_a   1.000
_cell.length_b   1.000
_cell.length_c   1.000
_cell.angle_alpha   90.00
_cell.angle_beta   90.00
_cell.angle_gamma   90.00
#
_symmetry.space_group_name_H-M   'P 1'
#
loop_
_entity.id
_entity.type
_entity.pdbx_description
1 polymer ?
#
loop_
_entity_poly.entity_id
_entity_poly.type
_entity_poly.pdbx_seq_one_letter_code
_entity_poly.pdbx_strand_id
1 'polypeptide(L)'
;MGLLERYCDILSEGKLSDSAAQLGQDCLEAISGILATASRIDSPELHTLSHSLAQRYPALLEEAELRENVSLKLLPHLNPGRPSQTSVDAKIVVIAQSHGQVAWSPPGLLPEDRQKLFITMLKSTPADTETIDLGKLRQLCCYSIPSTAPAWLRLRAWSILLGVLPLDRRKWHHSAKRARADYLALSQQVLATLSSAPPPLDGSSTLSTQDKALVQFSKDVEALPGSIRDALLHCTVPSEPASTDDSQDARHTDAVLSRIHVIKNRNRSAAGSTQITPLIPTITLDDPPTSPFSPTAFYTSQEPSPPVPTILLSSSSTSINILLRLLYIHSMLHSSHATSLGPPSSLAAIFAVILTLALQAQATPSETLLSPVEETNKAEPLDPLIQIEADVFWMVEAIVGNTRELLDGGEEGDEIWSRRFSNVVRWADNELWMDLVSPNRIV
;
A
#
# COMPACT_ATOMS: atom_id res chain seq x y z
N MET A 1 16.07 -20.06 14.39
CA MET A 1 17.19 -20.72 15.10
C MET A 1 18.53 -20.12 14.73
N GLY A 2 19.04 -20.24 13.49
CA GLY A 2 20.39 -19.74 13.15
C GLY A 2 20.72 -18.27 13.47
N LEU A 3 19.75 -17.35 13.42
CA LEU A 3 19.97 -15.95 13.83
C LEU A 3 20.11 -15.79 15.36
N LEU A 4 19.39 -16.58 16.14
CA LEU A 4 19.49 -16.58 17.60
C LEU A 4 20.77 -17.26 18.07
N GLU A 5 21.21 -18.32 17.38
CA GLU A 5 22.53 -18.94 17.61
C GLU A 5 23.63 -17.90 17.42
N ARG A 6 23.60 -17.14 16.32
CA ARG A 6 24.53 -16.03 16.09
C ARG A 6 24.49 -14.98 17.21
N TYR A 7 23.32 -14.68 17.76
CA TYR A 7 23.22 -13.74 18.88
C TYR A 7 23.81 -14.29 20.16
N CYS A 8 23.57 -15.56 20.46
CA CYS A 8 24.23 -16.24 21.57
C CYS A 8 25.76 -16.23 21.39
N ASP A 9 26.26 -16.46 20.17
CA ASP A 9 27.69 -16.41 19.87
C ASP A 9 28.27 -15.01 20.11
N ILE A 10 27.60 -13.96 19.60
CA ILE A 10 27.98 -12.55 19.84
C ILE A 10 28.03 -12.22 21.33
N LEU A 11 27.08 -12.71 22.13
CA LEU A 11 27.08 -12.48 23.58
C LEU A 11 28.13 -13.30 24.32
N SER A 12 28.54 -14.44 23.77
CA SER A 12 29.59 -15.29 24.34
C SER A 12 30.99 -14.74 24.07
N GLU A 13 31.20 -14.13 22.90
CA GLU A 13 32.47 -13.52 22.49
C GLU A 13 32.60 -12.07 22.98
N GLY A 14 31.47 -11.37 23.14
CA GLY A 14 31.40 -9.98 23.55
C GLY A 14 31.74 -9.76 25.02
N LYS A 15 32.52 -8.71 25.31
CA LYS A 15 32.68 -8.22 26.69
C LYS A 15 31.42 -7.46 27.08
N LEU A 16 30.55 -8.09 27.86
CA LEU A 16 29.33 -7.47 28.38
C LEU A 16 29.68 -6.43 29.46
N SER A 17 29.64 -5.17 29.07
CA SER A 17 29.76 -4.00 29.96
C SER A 17 28.57 -3.91 30.92
N ASP A 18 28.75 -3.33 32.11
CA ASP A 18 27.66 -3.19 33.09
C ASP A 18 26.61 -2.14 32.70
N SER A 19 26.91 -1.28 31.74
CA SER A 19 26.00 -0.25 31.23
C SER A 19 25.65 -0.49 29.77
N ALA A 20 24.36 -0.40 29.44
CA ALA A 20 23.85 -0.55 28.08
C ALA A 20 24.46 0.48 27.11
N ALA A 21 24.76 1.70 27.57
CA ALA A 21 25.35 2.76 26.77
C ALA A 21 26.78 2.46 26.28
N GLN A 22 27.44 1.44 26.86
CA GLN A 22 28.79 1.02 26.49
C GLN A 22 28.79 -0.25 25.62
N LEU A 23 27.62 -0.82 25.33
CA LEU A 23 27.53 -1.99 24.48
C LEU A 23 27.68 -1.58 23.02
N GLY A 24 28.44 -2.38 22.26
CA GLY A 24 28.48 -2.23 20.81
C GLY A 24 27.12 -2.54 20.18
N GLN A 25 26.85 -1.98 19.01
CA GLN A 25 25.57 -2.15 18.30
C GLN A 25 25.20 -3.63 18.11
N ASP A 26 26.17 -4.49 17.80
CA ASP A 26 25.94 -5.92 17.63
C ASP A 26 25.46 -6.60 18.92
N CYS A 27 25.97 -6.17 20.08
CA CYS A 27 25.52 -6.66 21.38
C CYS A 27 24.14 -6.12 21.73
N LEU A 28 23.86 -4.84 21.45
CA LEU A 28 22.53 -4.25 21.64
C LEU A 28 21.48 -4.97 20.78
N GLU A 29 21.78 -5.24 19.51
CA GLU A 29 20.91 -5.99 18.60
C GLU A 29 20.69 -7.42 19.10
N ALA A 30 21.75 -8.10 19.54
CA ALA A 30 21.67 -9.46 20.07
C ALA A 30 20.82 -9.55 21.34
N ILE A 31 21.04 -8.65 22.32
CA ILE A 31 20.27 -8.61 23.56
C ILE A 31 18.80 -8.29 23.26
N SER A 32 18.54 -7.22 22.51
CA SER A 32 17.17 -6.80 22.18
C SER A 32 16.43 -7.88 21.38
N GLY A 33 17.13 -8.55 20.46
CA GLY A 33 16.60 -9.67 19.69
C GLY A 33 16.23 -10.88 20.56
N ILE A 34 17.07 -11.25 21.54
CA ILE A 34 16.78 -12.33 22.50
C ILE A 34 15.61 -11.95 23.40
N LEU A 35 15.62 -10.74 23.98
CA LEU A 35 14.52 -10.26 24.83
C LEU A 35 13.19 -10.25 24.09
N ALA A 36 13.17 -9.79 22.84
CA ALA A 36 11.95 -9.75 22.04
C ALA A 36 11.42 -11.13 21.62
N THR A 37 12.31 -12.14 21.48
CA THR A 37 11.94 -13.48 20.97
C THR A 37 11.68 -14.52 22.03
N ALA A 38 12.27 -14.38 23.22
CA ALA A 38 12.28 -15.46 24.21
C ALA A 38 10.88 -15.94 24.59
N SER A 39 9.91 -15.03 24.73
CA SER A 39 8.51 -15.38 25.05
C SER A 39 7.79 -16.21 23.97
N ARG A 40 8.36 -16.30 22.76
CA ARG A 40 7.72 -16.94 21.59
C ARG A 40 8.31 -18.30 21.25
N ILE A 41 9.47 -18.63 21.81
CA ILE A 41 10.19 -19.87 21.54
C ILE A 41 10.19 -20.67 22.83
N ASP A 42 9.62 -21.87 22.77
CA ASP A 42 9.56 -22.79 23.90
C ASP A 42 10.96 -23.42 24.12
N SER A 43 11.88 -22.62 24.67
CA SER A 43 13.22 -23.04 25.07
C SER A 43 13.52 -22.52 26.47
N PRO A 44 13.68 -23.42 27.46
CA PRO A 44 13.94 -23.00 28.84
C PRO A 44 15.27 -22.26 29.00
N GLU A 45 16.28 -22.61 28.20
CA GLU A 45 17.58 -21.94 28.17
C GLU A 45 17.44 -20.49 27.72
N LEU A 46 16.66 -20.25 26.65
CA LEU A 46 16.42 -18.92 26.11
C LEU A 46 15.64 -18.05 27.10
N HIS A 47 14.65 -18.61 27.80
CA HIS A 47 13.94 -17.92 28.87
C HIS A 47 14.87 -17.53 30.03
N THR A 48 15.76 -18.45 30.43
CA THR A 48 16.73 -18.19 31.50
C THR A 48 17.71 -17.09 31.11
N LEU A 49 18.20 -17.12 29.87
CA LEU A 49 19.08 -16.10 29.32
C LEU A 49 18.37 -14.74 29.22
N SER A 50 17.15 -14.73 28.69
CA SER A 50 16.32 -13.52 28.59
C SER A 50 16.05 -12.90 29.97
N HIS A 51 15.69 -13.71 30.96
CA HIS A 51 15.49 -13.21 32.33
C HIS A 51 16.77 -12.60 32.90
N SER A 52 17.92 -13.25 32.69
CA SER A 52 19.23 -12.76 33.16
C SER A 52 19.62 -11.45 32.47
N LEU A 53 19.35 -11.32 31.17
CA LEU A 53 19.61 -10.11 30.39
C LEU A 53 18.65 -8.97 30.79
N ALA A 54 17.37 -9.26 31.01
CA ALA A 54 16.38 -8.28 31.45
C ALA A 54 16.71 -7.73 32.85
N GLN A 55 17.18 -8.60 33.75
CA GLN A 55 17.64 -8.17 35.08
C GLN A 55 18.88 -7.28 35.00
N ARG A 56 19.80 -7.56 34.07
CA ARG A 56 21.03 -6.78 33.91
C ARG A 56 20.82 -5.47 33.16
N TYR A 57 19.91 -5.44 32.19
CA TYR A 57 19.65 -4.30 31.31
C TYR A 57 18.15 -3.99 31.22
N PRO A 58 17.53 -3.46 32.30
CA PRO A 58 16.09 -3.23 32.33
C PRO A 58 15.61 -2.23 31.27
N ALA A 59 16.41 -1.22 30.92
CA ALA A 59 16.07 -0.26 29.86
C ALA A 59 15.90 -0.93 28.48
N LEU A 60 16.69 -1.96 28.18
CA LEU A 60 16.60 -2.69 26.92
C LEU A 60 15.35 -3.57 26.82
N LEU A 61 14.69 -3.86 27.94
CA LEU A 61 13.43 -4.59 27.92
C LEU A 61 12.32 -3.75 27.28
N GLU A 62 12.19 -2.49 27.70
CA GLU A 62 11.23 -1.54 27.11
C GLU A 62 11.56 -1.26 25.65
N GLU A 63 12.84 -1.05 25.32
CA GLU A 63 13.28 -0.85 23.93
C GLU A 63 13.03 -2.09 23.05
N ALA A 64 13.15 -3.29 23.59
CA ALA A 64 12.85 -4.53 22.87
C ALA A 64 11.34 -4.70 22.59
N GLU A 65 10.48 -4.23 23.50
CA GLU A 65 9.03 -4.16 23.28
C GLU A 65 8.68 -3.13 22.19
N LEU A 66 9.36 -1.99 22.19
CA LEU A 66 9.26 -0.94 21.16
C LEU A 66 9.99 -1.29 19.84
N ARG A 67 10.88 -2.29 19.89
CA ARG A 67 11.67 -2.84 18.77
C ARG A 67 12.70 -1.89 18.18
N GLU A 68 13.19 -0.92 18.95
CA GLU A 68 14.10 0.12 18.47
C GLU A 68 15.46 -0.44 18.04
N ASN A 69 15.91 -1.52 18.68
CA ASN A 69 17.21 -2.16 18.45
C ASN A 69 17.11 -3.60 17.93
N VAL A 70 15.93 -4.03 17.49
CA VAL A 70 15.74 -5.39 16.97
C VAL A 70 16.08 -5.45 15.49
N SER A 71 16.86 -6.44 15.10
CA SER A 71 17.19 -6.68 13.69
C SER A 71 15.97 -6.76 12.80
N LEU A 72 16.05 -6.09 11.65
CA LEU A 72 15.02 -6.15 10.61
C LEU A 72 14.79 -7.59 10.12
N LYS A 73 15.79 -8.46 10.22
CA LYS A 73 15.67 -9.89 9.90
C LYS A 73 14.77 -10.65 10.88
N LEU A 74 14.62 -10.15 12.10
CA LEU A 74 13.83 -10.75 13.17
C LEU A 74 12.41 -10.24 13.24
N LEU A 75 12.15 -9.01 12.79
CA LEU A 75 10.82 -8.41 12.80
C LEU A 75 9.73 -9.29 12.16
N PRO A 76 9.94 -9.97 11.01
CA PRO A 76 8.93 -10.87 10.43
C PRO A 76 8.59 -12.08 11.33
N HIS A 77 9.50 -12.49 12.21
CA HIS A 77 9.31 -13.60 13.14
C HIS A 77 8.68 -13.15 14.46
N LEU A 78 8.89 -11.90 14.85
CA LEU A 78 8.28 -11.27 16.03
C LEU A 78 6.85 -10.79 15.77
N ASN A 79 6.48 -10.55 14.52
CA ASN A 79 5.08 -10.48 14.14
C ASN A 79 4.87 -11.55 13.10
N PRO A 80 4.70 -12.82 13.49
CA PRO A 80 4.12 -13.76 12.55
C PRO A 80 2.78 -13.14 12.18
N GLY A 81 2.68 -12.62 10.96
CA GLY A 81 1.45 -11.99 10.49
C GLY A 81 0.30 -12.93 10.80
N ARG A 82 -0.86 -12.38 11.18
CA ARG A 82 -2.03 -13.18 11.56
C ARG A 82 -2.14 -14.33 10.56
N PRO A 83 -2.05 -15.60 11.01
CA PRO A 83 -1.99 -16.72 10.08
C PRO A 83 -3.23 -16.62 9.20
N SER A 84 -3.03 -16.76 7.88
CA SER A 84 -4.16 -16.70 6.96
C SER A 84 -5.18 -17.76 7.38
N GLN A 85 -6.48 -17.49 7.21
CA GLN A 85 -7.52 -18.45 7.55
C GLN A 85 -7.23 -19.82 6.92
N THR A 86 -6.73 -19.82 5.69
CA THR A 86 -6.26 -21.03 5.00
C THR A 86 -5.16 -21.79 5.75
N SER A 87 -4.18 -21.09 6.33
CA SER A 87 -3.11 -21.72 7.11
C SER A 87 -3.64 -22.28 8.44
N VAL A 88 -4.55 -21.57 9.09
CA VAL A 88 -5.23 -22.03 10.30
C VAL A 88 -6.05 -23.28 9.99
N ASP A 89 -6.91 -23.23 8.97
CA ASP A 89 -7.74 -24.33 8.52
C ASP A 89 -6.90 -25.56 8.17
N ALA A 90 -5.81 -25.40 7.41
CA ALA A 90 -4.90 -26.49 7.07
C ALA A 90 -4.29 -27.15 8.32
N LYS A 91 -3.88 -26.34 9.31
CA LYS A 91 -3.36 -26.87 10.58
C LYS A 91 -4.44 -27.59 11.40
N ILE A 92 -5.65 -27.05 11.46
CA ILE A 92 -6.76 -27.71 12.18
C ILE A 92 -7.13 -29.03 11.50
N VAL A 93 -7.10 -29.12 10.16
CA VAL A 93 -7.28 -30.40 9.44
C VAL A 93 -6.22 -31.42 9.86
N VAL A 94 -4.93 -31.02 9.88
CA VAL A 94 -3.83 -31.93 10.29
C VAL A 94 -4.01 -32.39 11.73
N ILE A 95 -4.38 -31.49 12.65
CA ILE A 95 -4.65 -31.81 14.06
C ILE A 95 -5.85 -32.76 14.17
N ALA A 96 -6.93 -32.48 13.46
CA ALA A 96 -8.13 -33.33 13.48
C ALA A 96 -7.83 -34.75 12.95
N GLN A 97 -7.00 -34.85 11.90
CA GLN A 97 -6.52 -36.13 11.37
C GLN A 97 -5.61 -36.88 12.35
N SER A 98 -4.70 -36.18 13.05
CA SER A 98 -3.78 -36.82 14.01
C SER A 98 -4.50 -37.36 15.24
N HIS A 99 -5.63 -36.76 15.63
CA HIS A 99 -6.44 -37.21 16.75
C HIS A 99 -7.53 -38.23 16.36
N GLY A 100 -7.57 -38.70 15.10
CA GLY A 100 -8.19 -39.95 14.68
C GLY A 100 -9.72 -40.08 14.81
N GLN A 101 -10.45 -39.05 15.27
CA GLN A 101 -11.89 -39.19 15.57
C GLN A 101 -12.78 -38.01 15.18
N VAL A 102 -12.23 -36.90 14.70
CA VAL A 102 -13.06 -35.77 14.26
C VAL A 102 -12.81 -35.55 12.78
N ALA A 103 -13.81 -35.89 11.95
CA ALA A 103 -13.86 -35.45 10.55
C ALA A 103 -14.12 -33.94 10.52
N TRP A 104 -13.15 -33.15 10.95
CA TRP A 104 -13.24 -31.70 10.90
C TRP A 104 -12.93 -31.27 9.47
N SER A 105 -13.94 -30.71 8.82
CA SER A 105 -13.74 -29.86 7.65
C SER A 105 -13.86 -28.40 8.10
N PRO A 106 -13.10 -27.47 7.51
CA PRO A 106 -13.31 -26.05 7.75
C PRO A 106 -14.78 -25.71 7.50
N PRO A 107 -15.38 -24.78 8.26
CA PRO A 107 -16.71 -24.26 7.94
C PRO A 107 -16.63 -23.53 6.59
N GLY A 108 -16.88 -24.26 5.49
CA GLY A 108 -16.77 -23.77 4.13
C GLY A 108 -16.05 -24.74 3.18
N LEU A 109 -15.56 -24.18 2.08
CA LEU A 109 -14.88 -24.90 0.99
C LEU A 109 -13.36 -24.83 1.16
N LEU A 110 -12.65 -25.92 0.87
CA LEU A 110 -11.19 -25.93 0.82
C LEU A 110 -10.68 -24.87 -0.17
N PRO A 111 -9.48 -24.28 0.05
CA PRO A 111 -8.94 -23.23 -0.82
C PRO A 111 -8.93 -23.61 -2.31
N GLU A 112 -8.59 -24.86 -2.62
CA GLU A 112 -8.57 -25.37 -3.99
C GLU A 112 -9.97 -25.44 -4.60
N ASP A 113 -10.95 -25.92 -3.84
CA ASP A 113 -12.33 -26.00 -4.30
C ASP A 113 -12.94 -24.61 -4.45
N ARG A 114 -12.60 -23.66 -3.57
CA ARG A 114 -12.95 -22.25 -3.73
C ARG A 114 -12.34 -21.67 -5.00
N GLN A 115 -11.07 -21.93 -5.26
CA GLN A 115 -10.41 -21.47 -6.47
C GLN A 115 -11.08 -22.07 -7.72
N LYS A 116 -11.42 -23.36 -7.72
CA LYS A 116 -12.17 -24.00 -8.80
C LYS A 116 -13.53 -23.31 -9.00
N LEU A 117 -14.28 -23.04 -7.93
CA LEU A 117 -15.55 -22.33 -8.04
C LEU A 117 -15.41 -20.91 -8.58
N PHE A 118 -14.39 -20.16 -8.15
CA PHE A 118 -14.07 -18.85 -8.72
C PHE A 118 -13.76 -18.95 -10.22
N ILE A 119 -12.96 -19.94 -10.63
CA ILE A 119 -12.64 -20.17 -12.05
C ILE A 119 -13.92 -20.51 -12.82
N THR A 120 -14.71 -21.48 -12.37
CA THR A 120 -15.98 -21.84 -13.01
C THR A 120 -16.95 -20.65 -13.11
N MET A 121 -16.97 -19.79 -12.10
CA MET A 121 -17.86 -18.61 -12.07
C MET A 121 -17.34 -17.43 -12.89
N LEU A 122 -16.03 -17.24 -13.03
CA LEU A 122 -15.46 -16.03 -13.62
C LEU A 122 -14.81 -16.25 -14.99
N LYS A 123 -14.55 -17.50 -15.38
CA LYS A 123 -13.99 -17.84 -16.68
C LYS A 123 -15.02 -17.60 -17.78
N SER A 124 -14.60 -16.90 -18.83
CA SER A 124 -15.41 -16.68 -20.02
C SER A 124 -15.28 -17.89 -20.94
N THR A 125 -16.29 -18.75 -20.97
CA THR A 125 -16.40 -19.89 -21.89
C THR A 125 -17.36 -19.53 -23.03
N PRO A 126 -17.02 -19.82 -24.30
CA PRO A 126 -17.81 -19.42 -25.47
C PRO A 126 -19.20 -20.08 -25.52
N ALA A 127 -19.41 -21.15 -24.75
CA ALA A 127 -20.68 -21.87 -24.66
C ALA A 127 -21.60 -21.38 -23.51
N ASP A 128 -21.10 -20.57 -22.56
CA ASP A 128 -21.89 -20.20 -21.38
C ASP A 128 -22.65 -18.90 -21.57
N THR A 129 -23.96 -19.05 -21.68
CA THR A 129 -24.91 -18.00 -21.41
C THR A 129 -25.35 -18.07 -19.96
N GLU A 130 -24.72 -17.33 -19.06
CA GLU A 130 -25.31 -17.11 -17.74
C GLU A 130 -24.70 -15.87 -17.09
N THR A 131 -25.57 -14.89 -16.86
CA THR A 131 -25.29 -13.74 -16.00
C THR A 131 -24.67 -14.20 -14.70
N ILE A 132 -23.67 -13.48 -14.19
CA ILE A 132 -23.04 -13.83 -12.93
C ILE A 132 -24.02 -13.59 -11.78
N ASP A 133 -24.23 -14.63 -10.97
CA ASP A 133 -24.91 -14.52 -9.69
C ASP A 133 -24.04 -13.73 -8.70
N LEU A 134 -24.37 -12.45 -8.53
CA LEU A 134 -23.67 -11.54 -7.63
C LEU A 134 -23.80 -11.94 -6.16
N GLY A 135 -24.92 -12.57 -5.76
CA GLY A 135 -25.13 -13.04 -4.39
C GLY A 135 -24.16 -14.17 -4.05
N LYS A 136 -24.05 -15.15 -4.95
CA LYS A 136 -23.09 -16.26 -4.81
C LYS A 136 -21.63 -15.77 -4.87
N LEU A 137 -21.31 -14.82 -5.75
CA LEU A 137 -19.97 -14.22 -5.81
C LEU A 137 -19.60 -13.53 -4.49
N ARG A 138 -20.51 -12.71 -3.93
CA ARG A 138 -20.31 -12.05 -2.63
C ARG A 138 -20.09 -13.09 -1.53
N GLN A 139 -20.91 -14.13 -1.48
CA GLN A 139 -20.77 -15.21 -0.50
C GLN A 139 -19.41 -15.92 -0.61
N LEU A 140 -18.92 -16.19 -1.83
CA LEU A 140 -17.58 -16.74 -2.03
C LEU A 140 -16.49 -15.77 -1.57
N CYS A 141 -16.62 -14.47 -1.87
CA CYS A 141 -15.68 -13.45 -1.45
C CYS A 141 -15.64 -13.22 0.07
N CYS A 142 -16.71 -13.52 0.82
CA CYS A 142 -16.70 -13.50 2.28
C CYS A 142 -15.64 -14.45 2.87
N TYR A 143 -15.29 -15.53 2.15
CA TYR A 143 -14.24 -16.46 2.55
C TYR A 143 -12.84 -16.05 2.07
N SER A 144 -12.69 -14.88 1.42
CA SER A 144 -11.51 -14.41 0.69
C SER A 144 -11.17 -15.23 -0.57
N ILE A 145 -10.46 -14.58 -1.49
CA ILE A 145 -9.90 -15.19 -2.71
C ILE A 145 -8.53 -15.78 -2.33
N PRO A 146 -8.31 -17.09 -2.50
CA PRO A 146 -7.06 -17.75 -2.11
C PRO A 146 -5.81 -17.02 -2.62
N SER A 147 -4.74 -16.97 -1.81
CA SER A 147 -3.47 -16.35 -2.22
C SER A 147 -2.80 -17.08 -3.39
N THR A 148 -3.08 -18.38 -3.55
CA THR A 148 -2.64 -19.23 -4.65
C THR A 148 -3.43 -19.01 -5.94
N ALA A 149 -4.57 -18.30 -5.88
CA ALA A 149 -5.37 -18.01 -7.04
C ALA A 149 -4.63 -17.00 -7.96
N PRO A 150 -4.65 -17.22 -9.29
CA PRO A 150 -4.13 -16.24 -10.24
C PRO A 150 -4.64 -14.82 -9.98
N ALA A 151 -3.77 -13.83 -10.11
CA ALA A 151 -4.09 -12.42 -9.88
C ALA A 151 -5.32 -11.94 -10.66
N TRP A 152 -5.50 -12.48 -11.87
CA TRP A 152 -6.63 -12.17 -12.75
C TRP A 152 -8.00 -12.49 -12.13
N LEU A 153 -8.11 -13.54 -11.30
CA LEU A 153 -9.37 -13.90 -10.64
C LEU A 153 -9.78 -12.83 -9.64
N ARG A 154 -8.81 -12.33 -8.87
CA ARG A 154 -9.03 -11.26 -7.89
C ARG A 154 -9.43 -9.97 -8.58
N LEU A 155 -8.71 -9.59 -9.63
CA LEU A 155 -9.03 -8.40 -10.41
C LEU A 155 -10.45 -8.50 -11.01
N ARG A 156 -10.79 -9.64 -11.63
CA ARG A 156 -12.10 -9.88 -12.23
C ARG A 156 -13.24 -9.85 -11.21
N ALA A 157 -13.07 -10.51 -10.07
CA ALA A 157 -14.05 -10.49 -8.99
C ALA A 157 -14.27 -9.05 -8.48
N TRP A 158 -13.20 -8.29 -8.28
CA TRP A 158 -13.28 -6.90 -7.85
C TRP A 158 -13.97 -6.02 -8.88
N SER A 159 -13.63 -6.13 -10.17
CA SER A 159 -14.30 -5.36 -11.22
C SER A 159 -15.81 -5.62 -11.27
N ILE A 160 -16.26 -6.84 -11.02
CA ILE A 160 -17.70 -7.18 -10.96
C ILE A 160 -18.35 -6.63 -9.69
N LEU A 161 -17.72 -6.82 -8.52
CA LEU A 161 -18.24 -6.36 -7.24
C LEU A 161 -18.36 -4.84 -7.17
N LEU A 162 -17.42 -4.13 -7.79
CA LEU A 162 -17.40 -2.68 -7.91
C LEU A 162 -18.30 -2.15 -9.03
N GLY A 163 -18.87 -3.03 -9.86
CA GLY A 163 -19.75 -2.65 -10.97
C GLY A 163 -19.04 -2.08 -12.21
N VAL A 164 -17.71 -2.15 -12.27
CA VAL A 164 -16.91 -1.77 -13.44
C VAL A 164 -17.16 -2.71 -14.61
N LEU A 165 -17.32 -4.01 -14.33
CA LEU A 165 -17.77 -5.00 -15.30
C LEU A 165 -19.24 -5.37 -15.06
N PRO A 166 -20.05 -5.46 -16.12
CA PRO A 166 -21.45 -5.84 -15.97
C PRO A 166 -21.59 -7.31 -15.56
N LEU A 167 -22.71 -7.68 -14.94
CA LEU A 167 -23.00 -9.08 -14.58
C LEU A 167 -23.18 -9.97 -15.82
N ASP A 168 -23.61 -9.39 -16.93
CA ASP A 168 -23.73 -10.06 -18.21
C ASP A 168 -22.35 -10.19 -18.89
N ARG A 169 -21.81 -11.41 -18.89
CA ARG A 169 -20.49 -11.73 -19.46
C ARG A 169 -20.37 -11.35 -20.93
N ARG A 170 -21.48 -11.40 -21.69
CA ARG A 170 -21.49 -11.05 -23.12
C ARG A 170 -21.11 -9.59 -23.36
N LYS A 171 -21.36 -8.73 -22.37
CA LYS A 171 -21.07 -7.29 -22.45
C LYS A 171 -19.67 -6.93 -21.98
N TRP A 172 -18.89 -7.88 -21.46
CA TRP A 172 -17.57 -7.58 -20.88
C TRP A 172 -16.61 -6.94 -21.87
N HIS A 173 -16.45 -7.54 -23.05
CA HIS A 173 -15.54 -7.02 -24.08
C HIS A 173 -15.98 -5.62 -24.55
N HIS A 174 -17.26 -5.44 -24.84
CA HIS A 174 -17.78 -4.15 -25.28
C HIS A 174 -17.64 -3.07 -24.19
N SER A 175 -18.01 -3.40 -22.95
CA SER A 175 -17.92 -2.49 -21.80
C SER A 175 -16.48 -2.10 -21.50
N ALA A 176 -15.55 -3.08 -21.47
CA ALA A 176 -14.14 -2.82 -21.21
C ALA A 176 -13.50 -2.01 -22.36
N LYS A 177 -13.80 -2.34 -23.62
CA LYS A 177 -13.32 -1.58 -24.78
C LYS A 177 -13.77 -0.13 -24.72
N ARG A 178 -15.05 0.10 -24.39
CA ARG A 178 -15.60 1.45 -24.22
C ARG A 178 -14.93 2.19 -23.07
N ALA A 179 -14.86 1.59 -21.88
CA ALA A 179 -14.22 2.20 -20.72
C ALA A 179 -12.75 2.58 -20.99
N ARG A 180 -12.00 1.72 -21.70
CA ARG A 180 -10.61 2.00 -22.08
C ARG A 180 -10.49 3.14 -23.09
N ALA A 181 -11.40 3.22 -24.07
CA ALA A 181 -11.45 4.34 -25.01
C ALA A 181 -11.82 5.66 -24.30
N ASP A 182 -12.79 5.62 -23.38
CA ASP A 182 -13.19 6.77 -22.57
C ASP A 182 -12.03 7.26 -21.69
N TYR A 183 -11.29 6.34 -21.06
CA TYR A 183 -10.07 6.66 -20.31
C TYR A 183 -9.00 7.32 -21.18
N LEU A 184 -8.74 6.77 -22.37
CA LEU A 184 -7.71 7.29 -23.27
C LEU A 184 -8.02 8.72 -23.72
N ALA A 185 -9.26 8.98 -24.12
CA ALA A 185 -9.68 10.33 -24.50
C ALA A 185 -9.52 11.32 -23.33
N LEU A 186 -9.89 10.88 -22.13
CA LEU A 186 -9.76 11.67 -20.91
C LEU A 186 -8.29 11.96 -20.55
N SER A 187 -7.45 10.92 -20.53
CA SER A 187 -6.04 11.03 -20.16
C SER A 187 -5.30 11.93 -21.14
N GLN A 188 -5.56 11.81 -22.44
CA GLN A 188 -5.00 12.71 -23.46
C GLN A 188 -5.37 14.17 -23.21
N GLN A 189 -6.63 14.48 -22.92
CA GLN A 189 -7.06 15.85 -22.63
C GLN A 189 -6.37 16.42 -21.37
N VAL A 190 -6.32 15.64 -20.30
CA VAL A 190 -5.75 16.05 -19.01
C VAL A 190 -4.22 16.22 -19.12
N LEU A 191 -3.53 15.31 -19.81
CA LEU A 191 -2.09 15.36 -20.01
C LEU A 191 -1.68 16.45 -21.00
N ALA A 192 -2.47 16.72 -22.05
CA ALA A 192 -2.24 17.86 -22.94
C ALA A 192 -2.33 19.20 -22.19
N THR A 193 -3.23 19.30 -21.22
CA THR A 193 -3.33 20.48 -20.34
C THR A 193 -2.06 20.63 -19.49
N LEU A 194 -1.49 19.53 -18.98
CA LEU A 194 -0.22 19.57 -18.25
C LEU A 194 0.96 19.96 -19.16
N SER A 195 1.03 19.38 -20.36
CA SER A 195 2.11 19.65 -21.32
C SER A 195 2.10 21.09 -21.85
N SER A 196 0.92 21.70 -21.94
CA SER A 196 0.77 23.11 -22.37
C SER A 196 0.91 24.12 -21.22
N ALA A 197 0.89 23.66 -19.97
CA ALA A 197 1.08 24.53 -18.82
C ALA A 197 2.48 25.17 -18.84
N PRO A 198 2.61 26.47 -18.49
CA PRO A 198 3.89 27.16 -18.51
C PRO A 198 4.89 26.43 -17.61
N PRO A 199 6.19 26.37 -17.98
CA PRO A 199 7.23 25.81 -17.11
C PRO A 199 7.20 26.52 -15.76
N PRO A 200 7.60 25.87 -14.65
CA PRO A 200 7.69 26.53 -13.36
C PRO A 200 8.68 27.70 -13.49
N LEU A 201 8.18 28.94 -13.61
CA LEU A 201 8.97 30.12 -14.01
C LEU A 201 10.08 30.42 -12.98
N ASP A 202 11.31 30.69 -13.44
CA ASP A 202 12.51 30.87 -12.61
C ASP A 202 12.49 32.07 -11.63
N GLY A 203 11.42 32.88 -11.62
CA GLY A 203 11.33 34.09 -10.79
C GLY A 203 10.28 34.08 -9.66
N SER A 204 9.29 33.18 -9.68
CA SER A 204 8.29 33.13 -8.60
C SER A 204 8.70 32.15 -7.50
N SER A 205 8.74 32.60 -6.25
CA SER A 205 9.07 31.76 -5.09
C SER A 205 8.02 30.67 -4.81
N THR A 206 6.84 30.75 -5.46
CA THR A 206 5.72 29.83 -5.21
C THR A 206 5.44 28.94 -6.41
N LEU A 207 5.52 27.62 -6.20
CA LEU A 207 5.03 26.61 -7.15
C LEU A 207 3.51 26.77 -7.36
N SER A 208 3.04 26.47 -8.57
CA SER A 208 1.61 26.39 -8.86
C SER A 208 0.95 25.29 -8.00
N THR A 209 -0.37 25.36 -7.77
CA THR A 209 -1.09 24.32 -7.03
C THR A 209 -0.92 22.94 -7.66
N GLN A 210 -0.92 22.88 -9.00
CA GLN A 210 -0.69 21.68 -9.79
C GLN A 210 0.73 21.11 -9.56
N ASP A 211 1.77 21.96 -9.63
CA ASP A 211 3.15 21.54 -9.39
C ASP A 211 3.36 21.08 -7.95
N LYS A 212 2.69 21.71 -6.97
CA LYS A 212 2.69 21.27 -5.56
C LYS A 212 2.09 19.88 -5.41
N ALA A 213 0.94 19.62 -6.05
CA ALA A 213 0.29 18.32 -6.02
C ALA A 213 1.19 17.23 -6.65
N LEU A 214 1.84 17.50 -7.78
CA LEU A 214 2.79 16.57 -8.40
C LEU A 214 3.97 16.22 -7.49
N VAL A 215 4.52 17.22 -6.77
CA VAL A 215 5.57 16.98 -5.76
C VAL A 215 5.02 16.12 -4.61
N GLN A 216 3.78 16.37 -4.19
CA GLN A 216 3.15 15.57 -3.13
C GLN A 216 2.93 14.13 -3.57
N PHE A 217 2.44 13.87 -4.79
CA PHE A 217 2.27 12.51 -5.31
C PHE A 217 3.60 11.76 -5.36
N SER A 218 4.68 12.44 -5.76
CA SER A 218 6.03 11.86 -5.70
C SER A 218 6.42 11.45 -4.28
N LYS A 219 6.09 12.25 -3.27
CA LYS A 219 6.36 11.92 -1.85
C LYS A 219 5.48 10.77 -1.38
N ASP A 220 4.20 10.76 -1.74
CA ASP A 220 3.26 9.71 -1.35
C ASP A 220 3.68 8.36 -1.94
N VAL A 221 4.15 8.35 -3.18
CA VAL A 221 4.71 7.14 -3.83
C VAL A 221 6.00 6.69 -3.14
N GLU A 222 6.88 7.62 -2.75
CA GLU A 222 8.11 7.30 -1.99
C GLU A 222 7.78 6.74 -0.59
N ALA A 223 6.70 7.23 0.03
CA ALA A 223 6.20 6.85 1.36
C ALA A 223 5.34 5.57 1.37
N LEU A 224 5.12 4.93 0.21
CA LEU A 224 4.39 3.65 0.16
C LEU A 224 5.06 2.61 1.07
N PRO A 225 4.27 1.74 1.74
CA PRO A 225 4.80 0.61 2.48
C PRO A 225 5.78 -0.20 1.65
N GLY A 226 6.92 -0.59 2.24
CA GLY A 226 8.01 -1.26 1.53
C GLY A 226 7.55 -2.45 0.70
N SER A 227 6.65 -3.29 1.24
CA SER A 227 6.10 -4.45 0.52
C SER A 227 5.33 -4.09 -0.76
N ILE A 228 4.60 -2.98 -0.77
CA ILE A 228 3.84 -2.52 -1.95
C ILE A 228 4.81 -1.92 -2.96
N ARG A 229 5.74 -1.08 -2.49
CA ARG A 229 6.75 -0.46 -3.33
C ARG A 229 7.64 -1.50 -4.01
N ASP A 230 8.12 -2.49 -3.26
CA ASP A 230 8.94 -3.58 -3.80
C ASP A 230 8.14 -4.40 -4.81
N ALA A 231 6.86 -4.69 -4.53
CA ALA A 231 6.00 -5.38 -5.49
C ALA A 231 5.81 -4.59 -6.80
N LEU A 232 5.65 -3.27 -6.74
CA LEU A 232 5.58 -2.41 -7.92
C LEU A 232 6.89 -2.41 -8.73
N LEU A 233 8.03 -2.37 -8.04
CA LEU A 233 9.35 -2.37 -8.66
C LEU A 233 9.70 -3.71 -9.31
N HIS A 234 9.20 -4.82 -8.75
CA HIS A 234 9.45 -6.18 -9.25
C HIS A 234 8.42 -6.67 -10.28
N CYS A 235 7.36 -5.91 -10.55
CA CYS A 235 6.43 -6.26 -11.62
C CYS A 235 7.13 -6.16 -12.98
N THR A 236 7.25 -7.29 -13.68
CA THR A 236 7.75 -7.32 -15.06
C THR A 236 6.70 -6.72 -15.97
N VAL A 237 6.99 -5.54 -16.49
CA VAL A 237 6.22 -4.94 -17.58
C VAL A 237 6.52 -5.74 -18.85
N PRO A 238 5.49 -6.18 -19.63
CA PRO A 238 5.72 -6.77 -20.94
C PRO A 238 6.60 -5.82 -21.74
N SER A 239 7.81 -6.26 -22.12
CA SER A 239 8.72 -5.41 -22.88
C SER A 239 8.01 -4.93 -24.13
N GLU A 240 7.81 -3.62 -24.27
CA GLU A 240 7.27 -3.04 -25.49
C GLU A 240 8.14 -3.50 -26.66
N PRO A 241 7.55 -3.98 -27.77
CA PRO A 241 8.30 -4.09 -29.00
C PRO A 241 8.81 -2.69 -29.32
N ALA A 242 10.13 -2.52 -29.42
CA ALA A 242 10.78 -1.23 -29.67
C ALA A 242 10.15 -0.56 -30.90
N SER A 243 9.16 0.30 -30.68
CA SER A 243 8.50 1.04 -31.73
C SER A 243 9.32 2.31 -31.93
N THR A 244 9.96 2.40 -33.09
CA THR A 244 10.79 3.52 -33.54
C THR A 244 9.98 4.75 -33.95
N ASP A 245 8.70 4.84 -33.56
CA ASP A 245 7.82 5.88 -34.07
C ASP A 245 7.71 7.05 -33.09
N ASP A 246 8.13 8.22 -33.57
CA ASP A 246 8.19 9.52 -32.90
C ASP A 246 6.78 10.12 -32.69
N SER A 247 5.80 9.26 -32.38
CA SER A 247 4.39 9.62 -32.29
C SER A 247 4.16 10.58 -31.12
N GLN A 248 3.33 11.60 -31.34
CA GLN A 248 2.97 12.58 -30.30
C GLN A 248 2.37 11.93 -29.05
N ASP A 249 1.82 10.72 -29.17
CA ASP A 249 1.25 9.95 -28.06
C ASP A 249 2.32 9.56 -27.02
N ALA A 250 3.52 9.18 -27.46
CA ALA A 250 4.63 8.86 -26.57
C ALA A 250 5.15 10.09 -25.79
N ARG A 251 4.87 11.31 -26.26
CA ARG A 251 5.27 12.54 -25.54
C ARG A 251 4.34 12.86 -24.37
N HIS A 252 3.08 12.44 -24.44
CA HIS A 252 2.10 12.74 -23.39
C HIS A 252 2.18 11.76 -22.22
N THR A 253 2.59 10.52 -22.47
CA THR A 253 2.78 9.48 -21.45
C THR A 253 3.83 9.87 -20.42
N ASP A 254 4.86 10.65 -20.80
CA ASP A 254 5.92 11.09 -19.89
C ASP A 254 5.76 12.50 -19.34
N ALA A 255 4.64 13.18 -19.64
CA ALA A 255 4.43 14.58 -19.26
C ALA A 255 4.51 14.80 -17.73
N VAL A 256 3.91 13.91 -16.94
CA VAL A 256 3.90 13.98 -15.47
C VAL A 256 5.31 13.83 -14.90
N LEU A 257 6.02 12.78 -15.30
CA LEU A 257 7.37 12.51 -14.82
C LEU A 257 8.36 13.61 -15.24
N SER A 258 8.28 14.04 -16.50
CA SER A 258 9.09 15.14 -17.05
C SER A 258 8.88 16.42 -16.24
N ARG A 259 7.63 16.76 -15.91
CA ARG A 259 7.31 17.94 -15.10
C ARG A 259 7.87 17.83 -13.69
N ILE A 260 7.75 16.67 -13.04
CA ILE A 260 8.32 16.43 -11.70
C ILE A 260 9.85 16.59 -11.73
N HIS A 261 10.53 16.09 -12.76
CA HIS A 261 11.99 16.27 -12.91
C HIS A 261 12.38 17.73 -13.04
N VAL A 262 11.66 18.53 -13.84
CA VAL A 262 11.90 19.98 -13.95
C VAL A 262 11.76 20.66 -12.59
N ILE A 263 10.71 20.34 -11.82
CA ILE A 263 10.49 20.91 -10.47
C ILE A 263 11.61 20.50 -9.50
N LYS A 264 12.00 19.21 -9.48
CA LYS A 264 13.06 18.71 -8.61
C LYS A 264 14.43 19.31 -8.95
N ASN A 265 14.75 19.47 -10.24
CA ASN A 265 16.01 20.07 -10.69
C ASN A 265 16.11 21.55 -10.30
N ARG A 266 15.01 22.31 -10.44
CA ARG A 266 14.92 23.70 -9.97
C ARG A 266 15.24 23.82 -8.47
N ASN A 267 14.62 22.99 -7.64
CA ASN A 267 14.82 23.04 -6.19
C ASN A 267 16.28 22.73 -5.81
N ARG A 268 16.96 21.85 -6.57
CA ARG A 268 18.40 21.58 -6.39
C ARG A 268 19.25 22.80 -6.77
N SER A 269 18.95 23.47 -7.87
CA SER A 269 19.67 24.67 -8.31
C SER A 269 19.47 25.86 -7.36
N ALA A 270 18.26 26.05 -6.82
CA ALA A 270 17.99 27.10 -5.84
C ALA A 270 18.70 26.87 -4.49
N ALA A 271 18.94 25.62 -4.11
CA ALA A 271 19.71 25.27 -2.91
C ALA A 271 21.23 25.41 -3.09
N GLY A 272 21.72 25.66 -4.32
CA GLY A 272 23.14 25.70 -4.66
C GLY A 272 23.78 27.09 -4.57
N SER A 273 24.14 27.54 -3.35
CA SER A 273 25.30 28.43 -3.11
C SER A 273 25.64 28.63 -1.63
N THR A 274 24.77 28.26 -0.68
CA THR A 274 25.14 28.25 0.74
C THR A 274 25.74 26.90 1.07
N GLN A 275 27.05 26.86 1.31
CA GLN A 275 27.69 25.74 2.00
C GLN A 275 27.01 25.57 3.37
N ILE A 276 26.01 24.70 3.45
CA ILE A 276 25.41 24.30 4.72
C ILE A 276 26.41 23.34 5.36
N THR A 277 27.21 23.88 6.26
CA THR A 277 27.79 23.09 7.35
C THR A 277 26.63 22.41 8.08
N PRO A 278 26.67 21.09 8.34
CA PRO A 278 25.57 20.41 8.99
C PRO A 278 25.38 20.97 10.40
N LEU A 279 24.41 21.87 10.58
CA LEU A 279 23.99 22.30 11.90
C LEU A 279 23.26 21.14 12.56
N ILE A 280 23.94 20.55 13.54
CA ILE A 280 23.35 19.68 14.54
C ILE A 280 22.23 20.49 15.22
N PRO A 281 20.96 20.03 15.21
CA PRO A 281 19.89 20.73 15.90
C PRO A 281 20.19 20.71 17.41
N THR A 282 20.43 21.90 17.97
CA THR A 282 20.62 22.06 19.42
C THR A 282 19.23 22.20 20.04
N ILE A 283 18.75 21.13 20.66
CA ILE A 283 17.53 21.16 21.47
C ILE A 283 17.90 21.81 22.81
N THR A 284 17.62 23.09 22.99
CA THR A 284 17.72 23.78 24.29
C THR A 284 16.42 23.57 25.07
N LEU A 285 16.56 23.07 26.30
CA LEU A 285 15.50 22.51 27.15
C LEU A 285 14.96 23.53 28.18
N ASP A 286 14.93 24.82 27.85
CA ASP A 286 14.76 25.90 28.84
C ASP A 286 13.57 26.87 28.61
N ASP A 287 12.53 26.50 27.86
CA ASP A 287 11.32 27.33 27.77
C ASP A 287 10.22 26.85 28.75
N PRO A 288 9.82 27.67 29.75
CA PRO A 288 8.77 27.31 30.70
C PRO A 288 7.36 27.39 30.07
N PRO A 289 6.41 26.52 30.50
CA PRO A 289 5.08 26.46 29.92
C PRO A 289 4.19 27.55 30.53
N THR A 290 3.98 28.64 29.79
CA THR A 290 2.91 29.60 30.10
C THR A 290 2.20 30.07 28.84
N SER A 291 1.12 29.39 28.46
CA SER A 291 -0.10 30.02 27.93
C SER A 291 -1.22 28.98 27.78
N PRO A 292 -2.48 29.31 28.14
CA PRO A 292 -3.61 28.38 28.06
C PRO A 292 -4.14 28.21 26.63
N PHE A 293 -4.53 26.97 26.36
CA PHE A 293 -5.32 26.44 25.24
C PHE A 293 -6.15 27.46 24.43
N SER A 294 -5.84 27.57 23.14
CA SER A 294 -6.77 27.99 22.08
C SER A 294 -7.01 26.79 21.12
N PRO A 295 -8.26 26.34 20.90
CA PRO A 295 -8.56 25.15 20.11
C PRO A 295 -8.72 25.47 18.61
N THR A 296 -7.72 26.12 18.00
CA THR A 296 -7.72 26.46 16.56
C THR A 296 -6.31 26.48 15.96
N ALA A 297 -5.55 25.42 16.21
CA ALA A 297 -4.31 25.17 15.49
C ALA A 297 -4.36 23.77 14.87
N PHE A 298 -4.74 23.71 13.59
CA PHE A 298 -4.38 22.58 12.75
C PHE A 298 -2.86 22.41 12.78
N TYR A 299 -2.44 21.19 13.09
CA TYR A 299 -1.05 20.76 13.11
C TYR A 299 -0.34 21.15 11.80
N THR A 300 0.42 22.25 11.82
CA THR A 300 1.52 22.44 10.89
C THR A 300 2.75 21.89 11.56
N SER A 301 2.86 20.55 11.61
CA SER A 301 4.07 19.86 12.04
C SER A 301 5.18 20.18 11.04
N GLN A 302 6.06 21.08 11.42
CA GLN A 302 7.35 21.27 10.76
C GLN A 302 8.28 20.17 11.30
N GLU A 303 8.14 18.97 10.75
CA GLU A 303 8.94 17.80 11.10
C GLU A 303 10.37 17.95 10.52
N PRO A 304 11.43 17.67 11.30
CA PRO A 304 12.79 17.66 10.79
C PRO A 304 12.95 16.50 9.81
N SER A 305 13.12 16.85 8.53
CA SER A 305 13.22 15.87 7.44
C SER A 305 14.40 14.92 7.65
N PRO A 306 14.20 13.59 7.76
CA PRO A 306 15.29 12.62 7.61
C PRO A 306 15.93 12.77 6.21
N PRO A 307 17.18 12.30 6.00
CA PRO A 307 17.82 12.36 4.69
C PRO A 307 16.94 11.66 3.65
N VAL A 308 16.30 12.46 2.81
CA VAL A 308 15.31 12.01 1.83
C VAL A 308 15.98 11.04 0.85
N PRO A 309 15.55 9.77 0.76
CA PRO A 309 16.06 8.83 -0.22
C PRO A 309 15.57 9.26 -1.62
N THR A 310 16.29 10.21 -2.23
CA THR A 310 15.97 10.79 -3.55
C THR A 310 16.28 9.82 -4.71
N ILE A 311 16.57 8.56 -4.41
CA ILE A 311 17.13 7.57 -5.34
C ILE A 311 16.04 6.96 -6.24
N LEU A 312 14.78 6.93 -5.79
CA LEU A 312 13.72 6.16 -6.47
C LEU A 312 13.23 6.77 -7.79
N LEU A 313 13.27 8.09 -7.97
CA LEU A 313 12.89 8.71 -9.25
C LEU A 313 14.02 8.67 -10.28
N SER A 314 15.22 8.21 -9.91
CA SER A 314 16.32 8.04 -10.85
C SER A 314 16.18 6.76 -11.66
N SER A 315 15.52 5.74 -11.10
CA SER A 315 15.09 4.52 -11.79
C SER A 315 13.71 4.74 -12.40
N SER A 316 13.65 4.90 -13.72
CA SER A 316 12.42 5.07 -14.52
C SER A 316 11.58 3.80 -14.56
N SER A 317 11.09 3.33 -13.40
CA SER A 317 10.17 2.20 -13.37
C SER A 317 8.86 2.62 -14.02
N THR A 318 8.50 1.96 -15.12
CA THR A 318 7.27 2.23 -15.87
C THR A 318 6.02 2.14 -14.99
N SER A 319 6.00 1.24 -14.00
CA SER A 319 4.87 1.12 -13.06
C SER A 319 4.71 2.35 -12.16
N ILE A 320 5.82 2.98 -11.75
CA ILE A 320 5.79 4.23 -10.98
C ILE A 320 5.26 5.38 -11.84
N ASN A 321 5.65 5.44 -13.12
CA ASN A 321 5.15 6.47 -14.04
C ASN A 321 3.62 6.33 -14.24
N ILE A 322 3.14 5.09 -14.49
CA ILE A 322 1.70 4.79 -14.56
C ILE A 322 0.98 5.23 -13.28
N LEU A 323 1.53 4.92 -12.10
CA LEU A 323 0.93 5.30 -10.82
C LEU A 323 0.83 6.82 -10.66
N LEU A 324 1.87 7.57 -11.02
CA LEU A 324 1.87 9.03 -10.95
C LEU A 324 0.85 9.65 -11.93
N ARG A 325 0.71 9.08 -13.14
CA ARG A 325 -0.33 9.49 -14.10
C ARG A 325 -1.72 9.25 -13.56
N LEU A 326 -1.99 8.07 -13.01
CA LEU A 326 -3.27 7.72 -12.41
C LEU A 326 -3.68 8.70 -11.30
N LEU A 327 -2.75 9.00 -10.39
CA LEU A 327 -2.96 9.98 -9.32
C LEU A 327 -3.22 11.39 -9.86
N TYR A 328 -2.46 11.80 -10.86
CA TYR A 328 -2.63 13.11 -11.49
C TYR A 328 -3.99 13.23 -12.19
N ILE A 329 -4.35 12.26 -13.03
CA ILE A 329 -5.64 12.24 -13.74
C ILE A 329 -6.80 12.25 -12.75
N HIS A 330 -6.72 11.42 -11.70
CA HIS A 330 -7.70 11.42 -10.62
C HIS A 330 -7.86 12.82 -9.97
N SER A 331 -6.74 13.45 -9.57
CA SER A 331 -6.78 14.77 -8.93
C SER A 331 -7.39 15.87 -9.79
N MET A 332 -7.28 15.74 -11.12
CA MET A 332 -7.83 16.71 -12.07
C MET A 332 -9.35 16.56 -12.27
N LEU A 333 -9.90 15.38 -11.98
CA LEU A 333 -11.34 15.11 -12.08
C LEU A 333 -12.11 15.48 -10.82
N HIS A 334 -11.45 15.38 -9.67
CA HIS A 334 -12.05 15.62 -8.37
C HIS A 334 -11.52 16.92 -7.80
N SER A 335 -12.31 17.99 -7.91
CA SER A 335 -11.92 19.33 -7.45
C SER A 335 -11.60 19.40 -5.96
N SER A 336 -12.20 18.52 -5.14
CA SER A 336 -11.85 18.33 -3.72
C SER A 336 -10.41 17.86 -3.51
N HIS A 337 -9.84 17.15 -4.50
CA HIS A 337 -8.47 16.65 -4.49
C HIS A 337 -7.50 17.52 -5.30
N ALA A 338 -7.99 18.55 -5.99
CA ALA A 338 -7.18 19.54 -6.70
C ALA A 338 -6.54 20.59 -5.76
N THR A 339 -6.43 20.29 -4.47
CA THR A 339 -5.74 21.13 -3.48
C THR A 339 -4.24 20.86 -3.48
N SER A 340 -3.45 21.71 -2.83
CA SER A 340 -1.99 21.52 -2.74
C SER A 340 -1.58 20.26 -1.96
N LEU A 341 -2.50 19.65 -1.20
CA LEU A 341 -2.27 18.39 -0.49
C LEU A 341 -2.55 17.16 -1.37
N GLY A 342 -3.24 17.30 -2.50
CA GLY A 342 -3.60 16.15 -3.33
C GLY A 342 -4.72 15.29 -2.74
N PRO A 343 -4.95 14.07 -3.29
CA PRO A 343 -5.80 13.10 -2.65
C PRO A 343 -5.11 12.54 -1.38
N PRO A 344 -5.87 11.93 -0.45
CA PRO A 344 -5.28 11.26 0.70
C PRO A 344 -4.19 10.27 0.30
N SER A 345 -3.09 10.20 1.06
CA SER A 345 -1.96 9.30 0.77
C SER A 345 -2.37 7.82 0.71
N SER A 346 -3.44 7.43 1.41
CA SER A 346 -4.06 6.11 1.31
C SER A 346 -4.54 5.78 -0.10
N LEU A 347 -4.94 6.77 -0.90
CA LEU A 347 -5.36 6.57 -2.28
C LEU A 347 -4.19 6.15 -3.17
N ALA A 348 -3.00 6.70 -2.95
CA ALA A 348 -1.78 6.25 -3.63
C ALA A 348 -1.49 4.76 -3.34
N ALA A 349 -1.71 4.32 -2.10
CA ALA A 349 -1.58 2.91 -1.74
C ALA A 349 -2.65 2.03 -2.42
N ILE A 350 -3.89 2.51 -2.52
CA ILE A 350 -4.98 1.79 -3.21
C ILE A 350 -4.66 1.63 -4.71
N PHE A 351 -4.27 2.72 -5.39
CA PHE A 351 -3.83 2.66 -6.78
C PHE A 351 -2.65 1.70 -6.95
N ALA A 352 -1.64 1.80 -6.08
CA ALA A 352 -0.46 0.94 -6.12
C ALA A 352 -0.83 -0.55 -6.02
N VAL A 353 -1.68 -0.93 -5.07
CA VAL A 353 -2.10 -2.33 -4.88
C VAL A 353 -2.87 -2.86 -6.09
N ILE A 354 -3.80 -2.09 -6.64
CA ILE A 354 -4.61 -2.52 -7.79
C ILE A 354 -3.73 -2.57 -9.05
N LEU A 355 -2.81 -1.63 -9.23
CA LEU A 355 -1.84 -1.63 -10.32
C LEU A 355 -0.91 -2.85 -10.26
N THR A 356 -0.33 -3.15 -9.09
CA THR A 356 0.47 -4.37 -8.89
C THR A 356 -0.32 -5.62 -9.26
N LEU A 357 -1.58 -5.72 -8.81
CA LEU A 357 -2.42 -6.88 -9.11
C LEU A 357 -2.71 -7.00 -10.62
N ALA A 358 -2.97 -5.87 -11.29
CA ALA A 358 -3.26 -5.85 -12.72
C ALA A 358 -2.02 -6.22 -13.57
N LEU A 359 -0.84 -5.74 -13.19
CA LEU A 359 0.43 -6.12 -13.82
C LEU A 359 0.72 -7.62 -13.62
N GLN A 360 0.51 -8.15 -12.42
CA GLN A 360 0.66 -9.58 -12.13
C GLN A 360 -0.34 -10.44 -12.93
N ALA A 361 -1.56 -9.95 -13.13
CA ALA A 361 -2.58 -10.67 -13.90
C ALA A 361 -2.21 -10.80 -15.38
N GLN A 362 -1.46 -9.84 -15.94
CA GLN A 362 -0.97 -9.89 -17.32
C GLN A 362 0.24 -10.79 -17.48
N ALA A 363 1.08 -10.91 -16.45
CA ALA A 363 2.25 -11.78 -16.47
C ALA A 363 1.90 -13.28 -16.51
N THR A 364 0.67 -13.68 -16.16
CA THR A 364 0.24 -15.09 -16.23
C THR A 364 -0.18 -15.46 -17.66
N PRO A 365 0.61 -16.27 -18.40
CA PRO A 365 0.49 -16.43 -19.85
C PRO A 365 -0.69 -17.27 -20.34
N SER A 366 -1.55 -17.79 -19.45
CA SER A 366 -2.51 -18.85 -19.83
C SER A 366 -3.93 -18.41 -20.13
N GLU A 367 -4.35 -17.17 -19.85
CA GLU A 367 -5.72 -16.73 -20.14
C GLU A 367 -5.79 -15.22 -19.95
N THR A 368 -5.51 -14.47 -21.02
CA THR A 368 -5.70 -13.02 -21.03
C THR A 368 -7.14 -12.72 -20.62
N LEU A 369 -7.27 -11.83 -19.62
CA LEU A 369 -8.50 -11.46 -18.92
C LEU A 369 -9.70 -11.15 -19.83
N LEU A 370 -9.43 -10.78 -21.08
CA LEU A 370 -10.39 -10.64 -22.16
C LEU A 370 -9.62 -10.88 -23.45
N SER A 371 -8.99 -12.05 -23.60
CA SER A 371 -8.40 -12.44 -24.89
C SER A 371 -9.44 -12.13 -25.96
N PRO A 372 -9.11 -11.31 -26.98
CA PRO A 372 -10.03 -11.04 -28.05
C PRO A 372 -10.30 -12.38 -28.72
N VAL A 373 -11.42 -13.01 -28.36
CA VAL A 373 -12.07 -14.00 -29.23
C VAL A 373 -12.17 -13.27 -30.55
N GLU A 374 -11.52 -13.84 -31.58
CA GLU A 374 -11.19 -13.26 -32.88
C GLU A 374 -12.39 -12.58 -33.56
N GLU A 375 -12.78 -11.41 -33.07
CA GLU A 375 -13.57 -10.47 -33.83
C GLU A 375 -12.59 -9.84 -34.80
N THR A 376 -12.64 -10.36 -36.03
CA THR A 376 -11.95 -10.01 -37.28
C THR A 376 -12.00 -8.52 -37.69
N ASN A 377 -12.30 -7.62 -36.76
CA ASN A 377 -12.28 -6.19 -36.95
C ASN A 377 -10.85 -5.67 -36.74
N LYS A 378 -10.27 -5.15 -37.83
CA LYS A 378 -8.94 -4.54 -37.99
C LYS A 378 -8.60 -3.34 -37.06
N ALA A 379 -9.20 -3.23 -35.88
CA ALA A 379 -8.81 -2.20 -34.94
C ALA A 379 -7.41 -2.53 -34.39
N GLU A 380 -6.51 -1.56 -34.48
CA GLU A 380 -5.15 -1.68 -33.98
C GLU A 380 -5.17 -2.03 -32.47
N PRO A 381 -4.43 -3.06 -32.04
CA PRO A 381 -4.44 -3.46 -30.64
C PRO A 381 -3.83 -2.34 -29.80
N LEU A 382 -4.62 -1.79 -28.87
CA LEU A 382 -4.12 -0.86 -27.84
C LEU A 382 -2.97 -1.51 -27.07
N ASP A 383 -1.96 -0.71 -26.74
CA ASP A 383 -0.88 -1.11 -25.85
C ASP A 383 -1.44 -1.73 -24.55
N PRO A 384 -1.02 -2.95 -24.17
CA PRO A 384 -1.46 -3.61 -22.95
C PRO A 384 -1.28 -2.75 -21.69
N LEU A 385 -0.27 -1.88 -21.62
CA LEU A 385 -0.06 -1.02 -20.45
C LEU A 385 -1.14 0.05 -20.33
N ILE A 386 -1.54 0.67 -21.44
CA ILE A 386 -2.66 1.62 -21.46
C ILE A 386 -3.96 0.93 -21.04
N GLN A 387 -4.18 -0.33 -21.45
CA GLN A 387 -5.35 -1.10 -21.02
C GLN A 387 -5.34 -1.37 -19.52
N ILE A 388 -4.18 -1.75 -18.96
CA ILE A 388 -4.02 -1.94 -17.50
C ILE A 388 -4.30 -0.64 -16.76
N GLU A 389 -3.69 0.45 -17.21
CA GLU A 389 -3.86 1.76 -16.60
C GLU A 389 -5.34 2.18 -16.58
N ALA A 390 -6.04 2.05 -17.70
CA ALA A 390 -7.47 2.32 -17.80
C ALA A 390 -8.31 1.44 -16.85
N ASP A 391 -8.04 0.14 -16.81
CA ASP A 391 -8.78 -0.80 -15.96
C ASP A 391 -8.55 -0.47 -14.47
N VAL A 392 -7.32 -0.13 -14.07
CA VAL A 392 -6.96 0.29 -12.72
C VAL A 392 -7.67 1.61 -12.37
N PHE A 393 -7.66 2.58 -13.28
CA PHE A 393 -8.32 3.87 -13.10
C PHE A 393 -9.81 3.68 -12.76
N TRP A 394 -10.56 2.98 -13.61
CA TRP A 394 -11.99 2.79 -13.39
C TRP A 394 -12.32 1.96 -12.15
N MET A 395 -11.46 1.01 -11.77
CA MET A 395 -11.62 0.29 -10.50
C MET A 395 -11.44 1.19 -9.29
N VAL A 396 -10.45 2.08 -9.30
CA VAL A 396 -10.27 3.02 -8.19
C VAL A 396 -11.36 4.07 -8.17
N GLU A 397 -11.80 4.59 -9.31
CA GLU A 397 -12.94 5.51 -9.39
C GLU A 397 -14.22 4.87 -8.83
N ALA A 398 -14.45 3.58 -9.08
CA ALA A 398 -15.57 2.87 -8.48
C ALA A 398 -15.44 2.71 -6.95
N ILE A 399 -14.23 2.52 -6.43
CA ILE A 399 -13.98 2.52 -4.97
C ILE A 399 -14.27 3.90 -4.40
N VAL A 400 -13.66 4.94 -4.97
CA VAL A 400 -13.83 6.34 -4.54
C VAL A 400 -15.29 6.74 -4.59
N GLY A 401 -16.01 6.40 -5.65
CA GLY A 401 -17.45 6.69 -5.79
C GLY A 401 -18.28 6.04 -4.68
N ASN A 402 -17.95 4.82 -4.27
CA ASN A 402 -18.63 4.12 -3.16
C ASN A 402 -18.23 4.65 -1.78
N THR A 403 -17.06 5.28 -1.66
CA THR A 403 -16.56 5.88 -0.41
C THR A 403 -16.63 7.41 -0.43
N ARG A 404 -17.36 8.00 -1.37
CA ARG A 404 -17.36 9.45 -1.58
C ARG A 404 -17.86 10.21 -0.35
N GLU A 405 -18.87 9.68 0.34
CA GLU A 405 -19.36 10.26 1.59
C GLU A 405 -18.27 10.36 2.68
N LEU A 406 -17.29 9.44 2.66
CA LEU A 406 -16.14 9.46 3.55
C LEU A 406 -15.06 10.43 3.06
N LEU A 407 -14.83 10.51 1.74
CA LEU A 407 -13.72 11.27 1.15
C LEU A 407 -14.02 12.76 0.97
N ASP A 408 -15.23 13.11 0.53
CA ASP A 408 -15.63 14.48 0.23
C ASP A 408 -16.24 15.20 1.43
N GLY A 409 -16.58 14.47 2.50
CA GLY A 409 -17.32 15.02 3.64
C GLY A 409 -16.55 16.06 4.46
N GLY A 410 -15.25 16.28 4.22
CA GLY A 410 -14.44 17.18 5.03
C GLY A 410 -14.59 16.87 6.53
N GLU A 411 -14.58 17.92 7.36
CA GLU A 411 -14.81 17.80 8.81
C GLU A 411 -16.18 17.14 9.14
N GLU A 412 -17.22 17.40 8.34
CA GLU A 412 -18.56 16.85 8.58
C GLU A 412 -18.62 15.33 8.32
N GLY A 413 -17.92 14.84 7.30
CA GLY A 413 -17.84 13.41 6.98
C GLY A 413 -17.13 12.62 8.08
N ASP A 414 -16.00 13.14 8.54
CA ASP A 414 -15.23 12.55 9.62
C ASP A 414 -16.04 12.51 10.93
N GLU A 415 -16.81 13.55 11.22
CA GLU A 415 -17.72 13.57 12.37
C GLU A 415 -18.83 12.51 12.25
N ILE A 416 -19.43 12.34 11.07
CA ILE A 416 -20.49 11.35 10.84
C ILE A 416 -19.97 9.93 11.09
N TRP A 417 -18.80 9.59 10.53
CA TRP A 417 -18.22 8.26 10.69
C TRP A 417 -17.71 8.04 12.10
N SER A 418 -17.07 9.03 12.72
CA SER A 418 -16.65 8.96 14.12
C SER A 418 -17.85 8.75 15.05
N ARG A 419 -18.97 9.43 14.79
CA ARG A 419 -20.21 9.26 15.54
C ARG A 419 -20.82 7.87 15.32
N ARG A 420 -20.88 7.38 14.07
CA ARG A 420 -21.36 6.03 13.75
C ARG A 420 -20.50 4.96 14.44
N PHE A 421 -19.18 5.08 14.36
CA PHE A 421 -18.25 4.17 15.02
C PHE A 421 -18.40 4.21 16.53
N SER A 422 -18.44 5.40 17.13
CA SER A 422 -18.72 5.60 18.56
C SER A 422 -20.02 4.91 19.00
N ASN A 423 -21.09 5.02 18.22
CA ASN A 423 -22.36 4.34 18.52
C ASN A 423 -22.25 2.81 18.45
N VAL A 424 -21.49 2.29 17.47
CA VAL A 424 -21.25 0.84 17.33
C VAL A 424 -20.42 0.32 18.50
N VAL A 425 -19.35 1.03 18.89
CA VAL A 425 -18.53 0.66 20.05
C VAL A 425 -19.38 0.70 21.31
N ARG A 426 -20.16 1.76 21.54
CA ARG A 426 -21.06 1.86 22.68
C ARG A 426 -22.07 0.69 22.75
N TRP A 427 -22.60 0.28 21.60
CA TRP A 427 -23.55 -0.84 21.52
C TRP A 427 -22.87 -2.20 21.77
N ALA A 428 -21.68 -2.41 21.22
CA ALA A 428 -20.96 -3.68 21.31
C ALA A 428 -20.25 -3.86 22.67
N ASP A 429 -19.68 -2.78 23.19
CA ASP A 429 -18.88 -2.73 24.42
C ASP A 429 -18.99 -1.34 25.07
N ASN A 430 -20.01 -1.17 25.91
CA ASN A 430 -20.27 0.10 26.58
C ASN A 430 -19.19 0.47 27.60
N GLU A 431 -18.50 -0.51 28.20
CA GLU A 431 -17.42 -0.24 29.16
C GLU A 431 -16.22 0.37 28.45
N LEU A 432 -15.74 -0.28 27.37
CA LEU A 432 -14.68 0.26 26.52
C LEU A 432 -15.05 1.64 25.99
N TRP A 433 -16.30 1.84 25.55
CA TRP A 433 -16.75 3.15 25.10
C TRP A 433 -16.66 4.22 26.18
N MET A 434 -17.08 3.91 27.41
CA MET A 434 -17.00 4.86 28.54
C MET A 434 -15.55 5.20 28.88
N ASP A 435 -14.65 4.22 28.83
CA ASP A 435 -13.21 4.43 29.07
C ASP A 435 -12.58 5.32 27.99
N LEU A 436 -12.93 5.11 26.71
CA LEU A 436 -12.45 5.92 25.59
C LEU A 436 -12.95 7.38 25.67
N VAL A 437 -14.19 7.60 26.11
CA VAL A 437 -14.79 8.94 26.22
C VAL A 437 -14.38 9.64 27.52
N SER A 438 -13.98 8.90 28.55
CA SER A 438 -13.60 9.41 29.88
C SER A 438 -12.15 9.07 30.24
N PRO A 439 -11.14 9.61 29.52
CA PRO A 439 -9.74 9.23 29.72
C PRO A 439 -9.17 9.55 31.12
N ASN A 440 -9.89 10.33 31.94
CA ASN A 440 -9.48 10.72 33.30
C ASN A 440 -9.81 9.69 34.40
N ARG A 441 -10.03 8.42 34.06
CA ARG A 441 -10.25 7.33 35.04
C ARG A 441 -9.03 6.43 35.26
N ILE A 442 -7.83 6.92 34.97
CA ILE A 442 -6.59 6.27 35.43
C ILE A 442 -6.37 6.73 36.88
N VAL A 443 -6.70 5.86 37.83
CA VAL A 443 -6.42 6.01 39.28
C VAL A 443 -4.98 5.65 39.57
#